data_AF-A0AAU1S9T1-F1
#
_entry.id   AF-A0AAU1S9T1-F1
#
_cell.length_a   1.000
_cell.length_b   1.000
_cell.length_c   1.000
_cell.angle_alpha   90.00
_cell.angle_beta   90.00
_cell.angle_gamma   90.00
#
_symmetry.space_group_name_H-M   'P 1'
#
loop_
_entity.id
_entity.type
_entity.pdbx_description
1 polymer ?
#
loop_
_entity_poly.entity_id
_entity_poly.type
_entity_poly.pdbx_seq_one_letter_code
_entity_poly.pdbx_strand_id
1 'polypeptide(L)'
;MAITALPPDADADIARVTEALAMITPRWNVRILLALSGPPLRYSELAAKVSWLQNGQLHPKLKALCDAGLVERTEHTARHVTYGHTERGVALLPVLPVIVTWAEEYLETADRTLPAIEQIEDSLTLLTRRHAAAILWVLKSREEASGRALARIVMPNSDWTNVYPPLRQLVNDGLVDTEGMGRPYRLSAAGDGLGPVLGALSAWSAGQPLNQAAHHPVWGHPQAKPAPRPWVSSQSRPAPAALPQARTGEPSPAWHHRDLFSHATTARPKAAIPAGGPRR
;
A
#
# COMPACT_ATOMS: atom_id res chain seq x y z
N MET A 1 -13.45 25.77 -13.32
CA MET A 1 -12.40 26.02 -12.31
C MET A 1 -11.07 25.55 -12.87
N ALA A 2 -10.03 26.40 -12.80
CA ALA A 2 -8.70 26.09 -13.32
C ALA A 2 -8.11 24.89 -12.58
N ILE A 3 -7.70 23.86 -13.33
CA ILE A 3 -7.00 22.70 -12.77
C ILE A 3 -5.53 23.10 -12.72
N THR A 4 -5.18 23.90 -11.72
CA THR A 4 -3.78 24.29 -11.47
C THR A 4 -3.00 23.04 -11.03
N ALA A 5 -1.74 22.91 -11.42
CA ALA A 5 -0.85 21.89 -10.86
C ALA A 5 -0.72 22.06 -9.33
N LEU A 6 -0.10 21.08 -8.65
CA LEU A 6 0.26 21.27 -7.24
C LEU A 6 1.29 22.43 -7.13
N PRO A 7 1.33 23.17 -6.01
CA PRO A 7 2.44 24.08 -5.75
C PRO A 7 3.78 23.33 -5.79
N PRO A 8 4.87 23.93 -6.29
CA PRO A 8 6.16 23.25 -6.45
C PRO A 8 6.72 22.70 -5.13
N ASP A 9 6.43 23.38 -4.01
CA ASP A 9 6.81 22.92 -2.67
C ASP A 9 6.14 21.60 -2.30
N ALA A 10 4.91 21.38 -2.75
CA ALA A 10 4.16 20.16 -2.49
C ALA A 10 4.66 18.99 -3.35
N ASP A 11 5.06 19.23 -4.61
CA ASP A 11 5.66 18.20 -5.46
C ASP A 11 7.01 17.73 -4.90
N ALA A 12 7.85 18.67 -4.46
CA ALA A 12 9.12 18.35 -3.81
C ALA A 12 8.90 17.56 -2.51
N ASP A 13 7.86 17.89 -1.75
CA ASP A 13 7.56 17.18 -0.51
C ASP A 13 7.01 15.77 -0.73
N ILE A 14 6.11 15.60 -1.69
CA ILE A 14 5.64 14.27 -2.12
C ILE A 14 6.83 13.41 -2.55
N ALA A 15 7.77 13.96 -3.31
CA ALA A 15 8.95 13.23 -3.75
C ALA A 15 9.81 12.78 -2.55
N ARG A 16 10.10 13.68 -1.60
CA ARG A 16 10.87 13.36 -0.39
C ARG A 16 10.19 12.32 0.50
N VAL A 17 8.88 12.43 0.72
CA VAL A 17 8.11 11.45 1.50
C VAL A 17 8.05 10.11 0.79
N THR A 18 7.89 10.10 -0.53
CA THR A 18 7.91 8.86 -1.32
C THR A 18 9.28 8.17 -1.23
N GLU A 19 10.37 8.95 -1.29
CA GLU A 19 11.73 8.44 -1.10
C GLU A 19 11.94 7.90 0.31
N ALA A 20 11.48 8.64 1.34
CA ALA A 20 11.52 8.20 2.74
C ALA A 20 10.84 6.85 2.94
N LEU A 21 9.62 6.71 2.42
CA LEU A 21 8.85 5.47 2.44
C LEU A 21 9.59 4.34 1.70
N ALA A 22 10.19 4.62 0.55
CA ALA A 22 10.97 3.63 -0.21
C ALA A 22 12.23 3.13 0.52
N MET A 23 12.82 3.94 1.41
CA MET A 23 13.97 3.54 2.23
C MET A 23 13.58 2.53 3.33
N ILE A 24 12.40 2.71 3.93
CA ILE A 24 12.01 2.00 5.17
C ILE A 24 11.06 0.82 4.92
N THR A 25 10.28 0.86 3.85
CA THR A 25 9.29 -0.18 3.50
C THR A 25 9.87 -1.53 3.05
N PRO A 26 11.07 -1.62 2.41
CA PRO A 26 11.60 -2.91 2.00
C PRO A 26 11.61 -3.89 3.17
N ARG A 27 11.11 -5.10 2.91
CA ARG A 27 10.89 -6.14 3.93
C ARG A 27 12.11 -6.28 4.83
N TRP A 28 11.89 -6.22 6.14
CA TRP A 28 12.88 -6.31 7.22
C TRP A 28 13.70 -5.05 7.53
N ASN A 29 13.65 -3.99 6.71
CA ASN A 29 14.44 -2.78 6.98
C ASN A 29 14.10 -2.17 8.33
N VAL A 30 12.81 -1.95 8.63
CA VAL A 30 12.35 -1.46 9.94
C VAL A 30 12.82 -2.37 11.08
N ARG A 31 12.70 -3.69 10.93
CA ARG A 31 13.13 -4.65 11.96
C ARG A 31 14.64 -4.57 12.22
N ILE A 32 15.45 -4.43 11.18
CA ILE A 32 16.91 -4.27 11.30
C ILE A 32 17.25 -2.93 11.98
N LEU A 33 16.57 -1.85 11.61
CA LEU A 33 16.72 -0.55 12.28
C LEU A 33 16.39 -0.66 13.78
N LEU A 34 15.29 -1.32 14.14
CA LEU A 34 14.96 -1.54 15.55
C LEU A 34 15.98 -2.43 16.27
N ALA A 35 16.53 -3.46 15.61
CA ALA A 35 17.57 -4.32 16.19
C ALA A 35 18.90 -3.59 16.45
N LEU A 36 19.17 -2.54 15.67
CA LEU A 36 20.31 -1.62 15.78
C LEU A 36 20.08 -0.50 16.81
N SER A 37 18.89 -0.40 17.41
CA SER A 37 18.64 0.58 18.47
C SER A 37 19.56 0.31 19.67
N GLY A 38 20.44 1.27 19.97
CA GLY A 38 21.47 1.16 21.00
C GLY A 38 22.89 1.38 20.44
N PRO A 39 23.93 0.85 21.11
CA PRO A 39 25.31 1.00 20.66
C PRO A 39 25.58 0.26 19.34
N PRO A 40 26.55 0.70 18.51
CA PRO A 40 26.92 0.03 17.28
C PRO A 40 27.27 -1.45 17.49
N LEU A 41 26.81 -2.31 16.59
CA LEU A 41 26.96 -3.77 16.67
C LEU A 41 27.85 -4.30 15.55
N ARG A 42 28.61 -5.35 15.83
CA ARG A 42 29.26 -6.15 14.79
C ARG A 42 28.22 -6.92 13.97
N TYR A 43 28.58 -7.33 12.76
CA TYR A 43 27.70 -8.14 11.91
C TYR A 43 27.19 -9.40 12.61
N SER A 44 28.06 -10.12 13.34
CA SER A 44 27.69 -11.35 14.06
C SER A 44 26.69 -11.11 15.19
N GLU A 45 26.84 -9.99 15.91
CA GLU A 45 25.94 -9.61 17.00
C GLU A 45 24.57 -9.21 16.45
N LEU A 46 24.54 -8.43 15.38
CA LEU A 46 23.29 -8.10 14.70
C LEU A 46 22.64 -9.35 14.10
N ALA A 47 23.40 -10.22 13.42
CA ALA A 47 22.89 -11.46 12.86
C ALA A 47 22.25 -12.38 13.91
N ALA A 48 22.81 -12.41 15.13
CA ALA A 48 22.20 -13.13 16.26
C ALA A 48 20.86 -12.50 16.68
N LYS A 49 20.76 -11.17 16.70
CA LYS A 49 19.50 -10.46 16.99
C LYS A 49 18.42 -10.65 15.92
N VAL A 50 18.80 -10.87 14.65
CA VAL A 50 17.87 -11.05 13.52
C VAL A 50 17.93 -12.47 12.96
N SER A 51 18.01 -13.47 13.84
CA SER A 51 18.21 -14.89 13.49
C SER A 51 17.10 -15.51 12.61
N TRP A 52 15.96 -14.85 12.46
CA TRP A 52 14.91 -15.23 11.50
C TRP A 52 15.24 -14.90 10.04
N LEU A 53 16.27 -14.09 9.77
CA LEU A 53 16.77 -13.84 8.43
C LEU A 53 17.57 -15.04 7.92
N GLN A 54 17.32 -15.43 6.67
CA GLN A 54 18.11 -16.49 6.05
C GLN A 54 19.55 -16.03 5.81
N ASN A 55 20.47 -17.00 5.74
CA ASN A 55 21.88 -16.74 5.47
C ASN A 55 22.04 -15.88 4.20
N GLY A 56 22.87 -14.83 4.29
CA GLY A 56 23.12 -13.91 3.19
C GLY A 56 22.05 -12.84 2.97
N GLN A 57 20.91 -12.84 3.69
CA GLN A 57 19.89 -11.80 3.55
C GLN A 57 20.22 -10.50 4.29
N LEU A 58 21.00 -10.57 5.37
CA LEU A 58 21.33 -9.40 6.19
C LEU A 58 22.30 -8.45 5.47
N HIS A 59 23.32 -8.98 4.81
CA HIS A 59 24.33 -8.17 4.12
C HIS A 59 23.75 -7.20 3.07
N PRO A 60 22.93 -7.63 2.08
CA PRO A 60 22.36 -6.70 1.10
C PRO A 60 21.42 -5.67 1.74
N LYS A 61 20.75 -6.01 2.86
CA LYS A 61 19.88 -5.08 3.59
C LYS A 61 20.67 -4.02 4.35
N LEU A 62 21.73 -4.43 5.04
CA LEU A 62 22.67 -3.49 5.65
C LEU A 62 23.29 -2.58 4.61
N LYS A 63 23.73 -3.14 3.47
CA LYS A 63 24.25 -2.33 2.37
C LYS A 63 23.22 -1.29 1.90
N ALA A 64 21.98 -1.70 1.65
CA ALA A 64 20.92 -0.78 1.22
C ALA A 64 20.61 0.30 2.28
N LEU A 65 20.61 -0.05 3.57
CA LEU A 65 20.42 0.90 4.67
C LEU A 65 21.60 1.88 4.81
N CYS A 66 22.83 1.43 4.53
CA CYS A 66 24.00 2.30 4.45
C CYS A 66 23.93 3.23 3.25
N ASP A 67 23.58 2.70 2.07
CA ASP A 67 23.44 3.47 0.84
C ASP A 67 22.31 4.53 0.98
N ALA A 68 21.26 4.24 1.74
CA ALA A 68 20.18 5.18 2.11
C ALA A 68 20.59 6.19 3.21
N GLY A 69 21.76 6.03 3.83
CA GLY A 69 22.23 6.90 4.90
C GLY A 69 21.48 6.75 6.22
N LEU A 70 20.83 5.59 6.47
CA LEU A 70 20.14 5.29 7.73
C LEU A 70 21.01 4.51 8.73
N VAL A 71 22.02 3.81 8.20
CA VAL A 71 22.97 3.01 8.97
C VAL A 71 24.38 3.43 8.54
N GLU A 72 25.30 3.53 9.49
CA GLU A 72 26.71 3.77 9.24
C GLU A 72 27.50 2.47 9.43
N ARG A 73 28.44 2.19 8.51
CA ARG A 73 29.44 1.14 8.66
C ARG A 73 30.77 1.77 9.09
N THR A 74 31.18 1.52 10.33
CA THR A 74 32.45 2.03 10.88
C THR A 74 33.48 0.90 10.91
N GLU A 75 34.61 1.11 10.24
CA GLU A 75 35.75 0.19 10.25
C GLU A 75 36.79 0.65 11.27
N HIS A 76 36.93 -0.11 12.36
CA HIS A 76 37.92 0.19 13.40
C HIS A 76 39.26 -0.48 13.08
N THR A 77 39.21 -1.69 12.51
CA THR A 77 40.36 -2.42 11.93
C THR A 77 39.88 -3.32 10.79
N ALA A 78 40.79 -3.88 9.99
CA ALA A 78 40.45 -4.82 8.92
C ALA A 78 39.61 -6.04 9.36
N ARG A 79 39.60 -6.38 10.65
CA ARG A 79 38.81 -7.49 11.22
C ARG A 79 37.70 -7.02 12.18
N HIS A 80 37.53 -5.70 12.36
CA HIS A 80 36.57 -5.13 13.30
C HIS A 80 35.77 -4.03 12.61
N VAL A 81 34.54 -4.37 12.25
CA VAL A 81 33.57 -3.49 11.61
C VAL A 81 32.29 -3.51 12.44
N THR A 82 31.76 -2.32 12.73
CA THR A 82 30.49 -2.13 13.44
C THR A 82 29.48 -1.40 12.55
N TYR A 83 28.21 -1.63 12.84
CA TYR A 83 27.07 -0.99 12.21
C TYR A 83 26.25 -0.27 13.28
N GLY A 84 25.92 0.99 13.06
CA GLY A 84 25.08 1.79 13.96
C GLY A 84 24.15 2.69 13.16
N HIS A 85 23.23 3.38 13.83
CA HIS A 85 22.43 4.40 13.15
C HIS A 85 23.27 5.62 12.82
N THR A 86 23.00 6.23 11.67
CA THR A 86 23.39 7.63 11.42
C THR A 86 22.48 8.56 12.24
N GLU A 87 22.83 9.85 12.34
CA GLU A 87 21.94 10.86 12.92
C GLU A 87 20.55 10.87 12.25
N ARG A 88 20.52 10.74 10.92
CA ARG A 88 19.27 10.61 10.14
C ARG A 88 18.48 9.36 10.51
N GLY A 89 19.17 8.23 10.72
CA GLY A 89 18.57 6.98 11.18
C GLY A 89 17.97 7.10 12.58
N VAL A 90 18.67 7.77 13.51
CA VAL A 90 18.15 8.04 14.86
C VAL A 90 16.91 8.93 14.80
N ALA A 91 16.95 10.00 13.99
CA ALA A 91 15.83 10.93 13.83
C ALA A 91 14.58 10.29 13.20
N LEU A 92 14.72 9.15 12.51
CA LEU A 92 13.61 8.39 11.94
C LEU A 92 12.87 7.54 12.99
N LEU A 93 13.57 7.02 14.00
CA LEU A 93 13.00 6.08 14.96
C LEU A 93 11.71 6.59 15.65
N PRO A 94 11.59 7.88 16.03
CA PRO A 94 10.37 8.40 16.63
C PRO A 94 9.20 8.56 15.63
N VAL A 95 9.41 8.41 14.32
CA VAL A 95 8.31 8.37 13.33
C VAL A 95 7.56 7.03 13.41
N LEU A 96 8.26 5.94 13.74
CA LEU A 96 7.67 4.59 13.82
C LEU A 96 6.49 4.50 14.81
N PRO A 97 6.56 5.00 16.06
CA PRO A 97 5.41 5.00 16.97
C PRO A 97 4.25 5.89 16.50
N VAL A 98 4.50 6.93 15.69
CA VAL A 98 3.43 7.74 15.08
C VAL A 98 2.64 6.91 14.08
N ILE A 99 3.32 6.05 13.31
CA ILE A 99 2.68 5.09 12.39
C ILE A 99 1.84 4.08 13.17
N VAL A 100 2.39 3.52 14.25
CA VAL A 100 1.65 2.60 15.16
C VAL A 100 0.38 3.26 15.68
N THR A 101 0.49 4.46 16.23
CA THR A 101 -0.66 5.19 16.79
C THR A 101 -1.77 5.37 15.76
N TRP A 102 -1.41 5.73 14.51
CA TRP A 102 -2.37 5.83 13.43
C TRP A 102 -2.98 4.46 13.05
N ALA A 103 -2.16 3.41 12.98
CA ALA A 103 -2.63 2.07 12.67
C ALA A 103 -3.61 1.54 13.73
N GLU A 104 -3.31 1.74 15.02
CA GLU A 104 -4.20 1.39 16.14
C GLU A 104 -5.53 2.15 16.08
N GLU A 105 -5.51 3.42 15.71
CA GLU A 105 -6.73 4.23 15.64
C GLU A 105 -7.60 3.91 14.42
N TYR A 106 -7.00 3.59 13.27
CA TYR A 106 -7.71 3.54 11.99
C TYR A 106 -7.68 2.19 11.26
N LEU A 107 -6.72 1.31 11.54
CA LEU A 107 -6.58 0.00 10.90
C LEU A 107 -6.96 -1.16 11.82
N GLU A 108 -6.77 -1.03 13.13
CA GLU A 108 -7.12 -2.10 14.07
C GLU A 108 -8.63 -2.31 14.15
N THR A 109 -9.03 -3.57 14.04
CA THR A 109 -10.41 -4.01 14.25
C THR A 109 -10.47 -4.71 15.61
N ALA A 110 -11.60 -4.59 16.32
CA ALA A 110 -11.77 -5.07 17.71
C ALA A 110 -11.37 -6.54 17.96
N ASP A 111 -11.35 -7.38 16.93
CA ASP A 111 -11.06 -8.81 17.05
C ASP A 111 -9.56 -9.18 16.86
N ARG A 112 -8.68 -8.24 16.48
CA ARG A 112 -7.26 -8.54 16.26
C ARG A 112 -6.35 -7.32 16.48
N THR A 113 -5.70 -7.27 17.64
CA THR A 113 -4.55 -6.39 17.89
C THR A 113 -3.30 -7.04 17.31
N LEU A 114 -2.62 -6.34 16.40
CA LEU A 114 -1.36 -6.82 15.82
C LEU A 114 -0.18 -6.34 16.68
N PRO A 115 0.97 -7.05 16.68
CA PRO A 115 2.19 -6.49 17.22
C PRO A 115 2.56 -5.18 16.51
N ALA A 116 3.07 -4.19 17.25
CA ALA A 116 3.43 -2.87 16.71
C ALA A 116 4.29 -2.92 15.43
N ILE A 117 5.21 -3.89 15.34
CA ILE A 117 6.05 -4.05 14.14
C ILE A 117 5.26 -4.48 12.90
N GLU A 118 4.23 -5.31 13.05
CA GLU A 118 3.37 -5.72 11.95
C GLU A 118 2.48 -4.56 11.51
N GLN A 119 1.94 -3.79 12.47
CA GLN A 119 1.19 -2.57 12.16
C GLN A 119 2.03 -1.55 11.37
N ILE A 120 3.31 -1.37 11.73
CA ILE A 120 4.22 -0.50 10.98
C ILE A 120 4.42 -1.02 9.56
N GLU A 121 4.76 -2.30 9.40
CA GLU A 121 5.01 -2.91 8.09
C GLU A 121 3.77 -2.86 7.17
N ASP A 122 2.59 -3.12 7.73
CA ASP A 122 1.32 -3.04 7.00
C ASP A 122 1.06 -1.59 6.57
N SER A 123 1.13 -0.63 7.50
CA SER A 123 0.92 0.80 7.20
C SER A 123 1.88 1.33 6.13
N LEU A 124 3.16 0.99 6.22
CA LEU A 124 4.16 1.35 5.21
C LEU A 124 3.86 0.75 3.84
N THR A 125 3.33 -0.47 3.80
CA THR A 125 2.92 -1.13 2.56
C THR A 125 1.78 -0.36 1.88
N LEU A 126 0.85 0.23 2.65
CA LEU A 126 -0.24 1.05 2.12
C LEU A 126 0.26 2.36 1.52
N LEU A 127 1.17 3.03 2.24
CA LEU A 127 1.66 4.35 1.86
C LEU A 127 2.63 4.30 0.68
N THR A 128 3.38 3.21 0.53
CA THR A 128 4.37 3.05 -0.56
C THR A 128 3.75 2.58 -1.86
N ARG A 129 2.43 2.31 -1.92
CA ARG A 129 1.77 1.95 -3.17
C ARG A 129 1.97 3.04 -4.21
N ARG A 130 2.10 2.62 -5.48
CA ARG A 130 2.35 3.53 -6.59
C ARG A 130 1.28 4.63 -6.65
N HIS A 131 1.73 5.88 -6.67
CA HIS A 131 0.90 7.09 -6.66
C HIS A 131 0.06 7.35 -5.39
N ALA A 132 0.15 6.53 -4.34
CA ALA A 132 -0.66 6.70 -3.14
C ALA A 132 -0.41 8.04 -2.46
N ALA A 133 0.85 8.34 -2.09
CA ALA A 133 1.21 9.60 -1.43
C ALA A 133 0.74 10.83 -2.23
N ALA A 134 0.95 10.85 -3.54
CA ALA A 134 0.54 11.95 -4.41
C ALA A 134 -0.99 12.11 -4.48
N ILE A 135 -1.75 11.02 -4.62
CA ILE A 135 -3.22 11.06 -4.62
C ILE A 135 -3.74 11.60 -3.28
N LEU A 136 -3.22 11.10 -2.16
CA LEU A 136 -3.60 11.53 -0.82
C LEU A 136 -3.34 13.04 -0.62
N TRP A 137 -2.19 13.53 -1.11
CA TRP A 137 -1.85 14.96 -1.08
C TRP A 137 -2.83 15.84 -1.86
N VAL A 138 -3.19 15.42 -3.07
CA VAL A 138 -4.15 16.15 -3.90
C VAL A 138 -5.53 16.18 -3.24
N LEU A 139 -5.96 15.07 -2.64
CA LEU A 139 -7.24 15.01 -1.94
C LEU A 139 -7.23 15.85 -0.66
N LYS A 140 -6.15 15.83 0.13
CA LYS A 140 -6.02 16.69 1.32
C LYS A 140 -6.07 18.17 0.97
N SER A 141 -5.42 18.57 -0.13
CA SER A 141 -5.35 19.98 -0.55
C SER A 141 -6.62 20.51 -1.23
N ARG A 142 -7.48 19.63 -1.77
CA ARG A 142 -8.67 20.04 -2.54
C ARG A 142 -10.00 19.62 -1.91
N GLU A 143 -9.96 18.89 -0.80
CA GLU A 143 -11.09 18.21 -0.13
C GLU A 143 -11.74 17.11 -1.00
N GLU A 144 -12.11 17.45 -2.25
CA GLU A 144 -12.68 16.54 -3.23
C GLU A 144 -12.04 16.69 -4.62
N ALA A 145 -11.83 15.58 -5.34
CA ALA A 145 -11.34 15.59 -6.72
C ALA A 145 -11.90 14.46 -7.57
N SER A 146 -12.27 14.76 -8.82
CA SER A 146 -12.62 13.71 -9.79
C SER A 146 -11.38 12.91 -10.22
N GLY A 147 -11.56 11.64 -10.61
CA GLY A 147 -10.47 10.79 -11.12
C GLY A 147 -9.71 11.44 -12.28
N ARG A 148 -10.41 12.14 -13.19
CA ARG A 148 -9.79 12.85 -14.32
C ARG A 148 -9.00 14.09 -13.91
N ALA A 149 -9.33 14.72 -12.78
CA ALA A 149 -8.53 15.80 -12.22
C ALA A 149 -7.28 15.24 -11.53
N LEU A 150 -7.43 14.17 -10.75
CA LEU A 150 -6.32 13.45 -10.12
C LEU A 150 -5.31 12.95 -11.15
N ALA A 151 -5.77 12.32 -12.23
CA ALA A 151 -4.91 11.86 -13.31
C ALA A 151 -4.08 12.98 -13.92
N ARG A 152 -4.68 14.15 -14.16
CA ARG A 152 -3.97 15.29 -14.75
C ARG A 152 -2.90 15.90 -13.85
N ILE A 153 -3.09 15.82 -12.54
CA ILE A 153 -2.14 16.38 -11.56
C ILE A 153 -1.05 15.36 -11.24
N VAL A 154 -1.42 14.12 -10.91
CA VAL A 154 -0.49 13.09 -10.42
C VAL A 154 0.22 12.36 -11.57
N MET A 155 -0.40 12.28 -12.74
CA MET A 155 0.05 11.47 -13.87
C MET A 155 -0.03 12.24 -15.20
N PRO A 156 0.57 13.44 -15.32
CA PRO A 156 0.36 14.33 -16.47
C PRO A 156 0.79 13.71 -17.80
N ASN A 157 1.77 12.79 -17.77
CA ASN A 157 2.36 12.16 -18.95
C ASN A 157 1.87 10.71 -19.17
N SER A 158 0.73 10.32 -18.59
CA SER A 158 0.20 8.96 -18.69
C SER A 158 -1.26 8.97 -19.14
N ASP A 159 -1.74 7.82 -19.65
CA ASP A 159 -3.17 7.64 -19.88
C ASP A 159 -3.95 7.88 -18.58
N TRP A 160 -4.96 8.74 -18.65
CA TRP A 160 -5.73 9.17 -17.49
C TRP A 160 -6.47 8.02 -16.79
N THR A 161 -6.73 6.91 -17.50
CA THR A 161 -7.35 5.71 -16.92
C THR A 161 -6.43 4.97 -15.95
N ASN A 162 -5.12 5.20 -16.00
CA ASN A 162 -4.13 4.60 -15.10
C ASN A 162 -4.25 5.08 -13.65
N VAL A 163 -5.04 6.14 -13.39
CA VAL A 163 -5.35 6.62 -12.03
C VAL A 163 -6.32 5.69 -11.30
N TYR A 164 -7.14 4.91 -12.02
CA TYR A 164 -8.20 4.11 -11.40
C TYR A 164 -7.70 2.91 -10.61
N PRO A 165 -6.70 2.12 -11.07
CA PRO A 165 -6.14 1.06 -10.25
C PRO A 165 -5.65 1.52 -8.86
N PRO A 166 -4.81 2.56 -8.71
CA PRO A 166 -4.41 3.03 -7.38
C PRO A 166 -5.57 3.64 -6.60
N LEU A 167 -6.52 4.35 -7.24
CA LEU A 167 -7.71 4.86 -6.54
C LEU A 167 -8.60 3.75 -5.98
N ARG A 168 -8.89 2.71 -6.78
CA ARG A 168 -9.65 1.55 -6.29
C ARG A 168 -8.92 0.89 -5.13
N GLN A 169 -7.60 0.81 -5.18
CA GLN A 169 -6.83 0.26 -4.09
C GLN A 169 -6.92 1.12 -2.83
N LEU A 170 -6.80 2.45 -2.94
CA LEU A 170 -6.96 3.36 -1.80
C LEU A 170 -8.37 3.34 -1.20
N VAL A 171 -9.40 3.08 -2.01
CA VAL A 171 -10.78 2.88 -1.56
C VAL A 171 -10.95 1.54 -0.85
N ASN A 172 -10.37 0.45 -1.38
CA ASN A 172 -10.38 -0.86 -0.72
C ASN A 172 -9.57 -0.84 0.59
N ASP A 173 -8.47 -0.10 0.55
CA ASP A 173 -7.65 0.29 1.68
C ASP A 173 -8.31 1.46 2.44
N GLY A 174 -9.60 1.78 2.29
CA GLY A 174 -10.34 2.72 3.14
C GLY A 174 -9.67 4.07 3.48
N LEU A 175 -8.68 4.54 2.71
CA LEU A 175 -7.99 5.82 2.86
C LEU A 175 -8.70 6.91 2.06
N VAL A 176 -9.50 6.49 1.08
CA VAL A 176 -10.24 7.36 0.17
C VAL A 176 -11.68 6.87 0.09
N ASP A 177 -12.63 7.79 0.17
CA ASP A 177 -14.06 7.54 -0.02
C ASP A 177 -14.51 8.03 -1.41
N THR A 178 -15.51 7.37 -1.98
CA THR A 178 -16.23 7.82 -3.18
C THR A 178 -17.68 7.37 -3.15
N GLU A 179 -18.58 8.18 -3.70
CA GLU A 179 -20.02 7.85 -3.80
C GLU A 179 -20.37 6.94 -5.00
N GLY A 180 -19.35 6.32 -5.60
CA GLY A 180 -19.49 5.39 -6.71
C GLY A 180 -18.93 5.93 -8.02
N MET A 181 -19.24 5.25 -9.12
CA MET A 181 -18.59 5.48 -10.41
C MET A 181 -18.82 6.92 -10.91
N GLY A 182 -17.73 7.63 -11.24
CA GLY A 182 -17.77 9.00 -11.78
C GLY A 182 -18.01 10.10 -10.75
N ARG A 183 -18.27 9.76 -9.48
CA ARG A 183 -18.34 10.71 -8.37
C ARG A 183 -16.93 11.15 -7.94
N PRO A 184 -16.78 12.33 -7.32
CA PRO A 184 -15.50 12.75 -6.79
C PRO A 184 -15.01 11.78 -5.70
N TYR A 185 -13.70 11.78 -5.51
CA TYR A 185 -13.01 11.12 -4.42
C TYR A 185 -12.69 12.15 -3.35
N ARG A 186 -12.71 11.73 -2.08
CA ARG A 186 -12.30 12.52 -0.92
C ARG A 186 -11.51 11.65 0.04
N LEU A 187 -10.75 12.25 0.95
CA LEU A 187 -10.13 11.46 2.02
C LEU A 187 -11.21 10.86 2.94
N SER A 188 -10.98 9.62 3.35
CA SER A 188 -11.75 9.03 4.45
C SER A 188 -11.23 9.57 5.79
N ALA A 189 -11.88 9.16 6.88
CA ALA A 189 -11.39 9.33 8.25
C ALA A 189 -9.93 8.89 8.43
N ALA A 190 -9.61 7.69 7.93
CA ALA A 190 -8.29 7.08 8.04
C ALA A 190 -7.26 7.80 7.16
N GLY A 191 -7.67 8.19 5.95
CA GLY A 191 -6.82 8.97 5.04
C GLY A 191 -6.49 10.34 5.59
N ASP A 192 -7.45 11.01 6.24
CA ASP A 192 -7.20 12.30 6.91
C ASP A 192 -6.32 12.14 8.16
N GLY A 193 -6.55 11.06 8.91
CA GLY A 193 -5.77 10.68 10.10
C GLY A 193 -4.28 10.45 9.83
N LEU A 194 -3.86 10.29 8.57
CA LEU A 194 -2.44 10.18 8.19
C LEU A 194 -1.64 11.47 8.40
N GLY A 195 -2.29 12.59 8.74
CA GLY A 195 -1.64 13.89 8.93
C GLY A 195 -0.36 13.85 9.77
N PRO A 196 -0.38 13.30 11.00
CA PRO A 196 0.82 13.16 11.82
C PRO A 196 1.91 12.29 11.18
N VAL A 197 1.54 11.21 10.47
CA VAL A 197 2.50 10.30 9.81
C VAL A 197 3.19 10.99 8.63
N LEU A 198 2.41 11.56 7.71
CA LEU A 198 2.94 12.21 6.51
C LEU A 198 3.66 13.52 6.85
N GLY A 199 3.18 14.27 7.85
CA GLY A 199 3.87 15.43 8.38
C GLY A 199 5.21 15.08 9.06
N ALA A 200 5.26 13.98 9.83
CA ALA A 200 6.51 13.52 10.46
C ALA A 200 7.52 13.04 9.43
N LEU A 201 7.08 12.27 8.42
CA LEU A 201 7.94 11.84 7.31
C LEU A 201 8.44 13.02 6.48
N SER A 202 7.58 14.01 6.22
CA SER A 202 7.95 15.26 5.54
C SER A 202 9.03 16.01 6.32
N ALA A 203 8.79 16.31 7.60
CA ALA A 203 9.75 17.00 8.47
C ALA A 203 11.09 16.25 8.54
N TRP A 204 11.05 14.93 8.80
CA TRP A 204 12.25 14.08 8.84
C TRP A 204 13.03 14.09 7.52
N SER A 205 12.32 13.95 6.40
CA SER A 205 12.94 13.92 5.06
C SER A 205 13.60 15.25 4.68
N ALA A 206 13.10 16.37 5.24
CA ALA A 206 13.66 17.70 5.09
C ALA A 206 14.74 18.04 6.13
N GLY A 207 15.11 17.10 7.01
CA GLY A 207 16.08 17.32 8.10
C GLY A 207 15.56 18.26 9.20
N GLN A 208 14.25 18.47 9.27
CA GLN A 208 13.60 19.29 10.29
C GLN A 208 13.24 18.46 11.54
N PRO A 209 13.17 19.09 12.72
CA PRO A 209 12.71 18.40 13.93
C PRO A 209 11.24 17.99 13.81
N LEU A 210 10.90 16.83 14.38
CA LEU A 210 9.55 16.24 14.27
C LEU A 210 8.43 17.09 14.88
N ASN A 211 8.74 18.02 15.80
CA ASN A 211 7.76 18.96 16.34
C ASN A 211 7.21 19.94 15.28
N GLN A 212 7.90 20.11 14.15
CA GLN A 212 7.39 20.88 13.01
C GLN A 212 6.32 20.14 12.20
N ALA A 213 6.18 18.81 12.37
CA ALA A 213 5.20 18.01 11.64
C ALA A 213 3.76 18.54 11.80
N ALA A 214 3.40 19.00 13.01
CA ALA A 214 2.09 19.56 13.30
C ALA A 214 1.78 20.87 12.56
N HIS A 215 2.82 21.59 12.11
CA HIS A 215 2.73 22.86 11.40
C HIS A 215 2.86 22.70 9.88
N HIS A 216 2.86 21.46 9.38
CA HIS A 216 2.97 21.19 7.97
C HIS A 216 1.82 21.84 7.18
N PRO A 217 2.05 22.52 6.03
CA PRO A 217 1.02 23.30 5.35
C PRO A 217 -0.19 22.51 4.84
N VAL A 218 -0.01 21.23 4.51
CA VAL A 218 -1.08 20.33 4.03
C VAL A 218 -1.58 19.36 5.13
N TRP A 219 -0.66 18.68 5.81
CA TRP A 219 -0.93 17.67 6.82
C TRP A 219 -0.93 18.15 8.28
N GLY A 220 -0.70 19.44 8.52
CA GLY A 220 -0.79 20.05 9.85
C GLY A 220 -2.24 20.15 10.30
N HIS A 221 -2.51 19.72 11.54
CA HIS A 221 -3.82 19.62 12.18
C HIS A 221 -4.79 18.57 11.58
N PRO A 222 -5.13 17.49 12.33
CA PRO A 222 -6.13 16.53 11.88
C PRO A 222 -7.53 17.16 11.84
N GLN A 223 -8.31 16.88 10.79
CA GLN A 223 -9.72 17.25 10.72
C GLN A 223 -10.54 16.30 11.62
N ALA A 224 -11.66 16.78 12.17
CA ALA A 224 -12.37 16.14 13.28
C ALA A 224 -12.77 14.66 13.05
N LYS A 225 -12.59 13.88 14.12
CA LYS A 225 -12.72 12.41 14.26
C LYS A 225 -14.03 11.82 13.72
N PRO A 226 -13.99 10.97 12.68
CA PRO A 226 -15.12 10.10 12.31
C PRO A 226 -15.00 8.70 12.93
N ALA A 227 -16.13 7.99 13.05
CA ALA A 227 -16.21 6.67 13.67
C ALA A 227 -15.40 5.59 12.90
N PRO A 228 -14.78 4.61 13.60
CA PRO A 228 -14.01 3.53 12.97
C PRO A 228 -14.90 2.69 12.04
N ARG A 229 -14.40 2.39 10.84
CA ARG A 229 -15.05 1.50 9.86
C ARG A 229 -14.15 0.27 9.63
N PRO A 230 -14.72 -0.95 9.63
CA PRO A 230 -13.95 -2.16 9.38
C PRO A 230 -13.41 -2.20 7.95
N TRP A 231 -12.15 -2.57 7.83
CA TRP A 231 -11.38 -2.57 6.60
C TRP A 231 -11.47 -3.89 5.83
N VAL A 232 -11.35 -3.86 4.49
CA VAL A 232 -11.74 -4.97 3.60
C VAL A 232 -10.55 -5.75 3.01
N SER A 233 -9.31 -5.36 3.29
CA SER A 233 -8.13 -6.06 2.71
C SER A 233 -7.95 -7.51 3.21
N SER A 234 -8.65 -7.90 4.29
CA SER A 234 -8.67 -9.27 4.82
C SER A 234 -10.03 -9.98 4.70
N GLN A 235 -10.98 -9.47 3.91
CA GLN A 235 -12.19 -10.27 3.65
C GLN A 235 -11.81 -11.51 2.84
N SER A 236 -11.85 -12.66 3.51
CA SER A 236 -11.99 -13.96 2.88
C SER A 236 -13.05 -13.85 1.79
N ARG A 237 -12.68 -14.18 0.55
CA ARG A 237 -13.61 -14.30 -0.58
C ARG A 237 -14.91 -14.95 -0.05
N PRO A 238 -16.09 -14.34 -0.26
CA PRO A 238 -17.33 -14.98 0.17
C PRO A 238 -17.35 -16.38 -0.44
N ALA A 239 -17.55 -17.39 0.39
CA ALA A 239 -17.73 -18.75 -0.09
C ALA A 239 -18.80 -18.72 -1.19
N PRO A 240 -18.61 -19.43 -2.32
CA PRO A 240 -19.63 -19.49 -3.34
C PRO A 240 -20.94 -19.86 -2.67
N ALA A 241 -21.99 -19.09 -2.94
CA ALA A 241 -23.31 -19.29 -2.37
C ALA A 241 -23.65 -20.79 -2.42
N ALA A 242 -23.99 -21.36 -1.26
CA ALA A 242 -24.43 -22.73 -1.17
C ALA A 242 -25.51 -22.94 -2.24
N LEU A 243 -25.29 -23.92 -3.13
CA LEU A 243 -26.30 -24.36 -4.07
C LEU A 243 -27.61 -24.57 -3.31
N PRO A 244 -28.76 -24.06 -3.82
CA PRO A 244 -30.02 -24.24 -3.13
C PRO A 244 -30.24 -25.73 -2.86
N GLN A 245 -30.52 -26.06 -1.59
CA GLN A 245 -30.86 -27.42 -1.19
C GLN A 245 -31.96 -27.94 -2.11
N ALA A 246 -31.68 -29.03 -2.81
CA ALA A 246 -32.66 -29.74 -3.61
C ALA A 246 -33.85 -30.07 -2.70
N ARG A 247 -35.05 -29.66 -3.14
CA ARG A 247 -36.29 -30.00 -2.46
C ARG A 247 -36.35 -31.51 -2.31
N THR A 248 -36.46 -31.97 -1.07
CA THR A 248 -36.81 -33.35 -0.75
C THR A 248 -38.23 -33.61 -1.23
N GLY A 249 -38.37 -34.41 -2.28
CA GLY A 249 -39.67 -34.90 -2.72
C GLY A 249 -39.80 -35.06 -4.22
N GLU A 250 -39.05 -36.00 -4.80
CA GLU A 250 -39.45 -36.73 -6.02
C GLU A 250 -38.50 -37.95 -6.16
N PRO A 251 -39.02 -39.16 -6.46
CA PRO A 251 -38.16 -40.33 -6.62
C PRO A 251 -37.30 -40.17 -7.89
N SER A 252 -35.98 -40.23 -7.72
CA SER A 252 -35.04 -40.22 -8.84
C SER A 252 -35.25 -41.46 -9.73
N PRO A 253 -35.20 -41.34 -11.07
CA PRO A 253 -35.24 -42.51 -11.94
C PRO A 253 -33.99 -43.38 -11.70
N ALA A 254 -34.20 -44.68 -11.53
CA ALA A 254 -33.13 -45.66 -11.34
C ALA A 254 -32.26 -45.72 -12.60
N TRP A 255 -31.04 -45.22 -12.50
CA TRP A 255 -30.04 -45.34 -13.56
C TRP A 255 -29.67 -46.81 -13.78
N HIS A 256 -29.78 -47.29 -15.02
CA HIS A 256 -29.36 -48.63 -15.41
C HIS A 256 -28.14 -48.54 -16.35
N HIS A 257 -27.11 -49.32 -16.05
CA HIS A 257 -25.81 -49.34 -16.74
C HIS A 257 -25.91 -49.77 -18.23
N ARG A 258 -27.11 -49.96 -18.78
CA ARG A 258 -27.36 -50.31 -20.19
C ARG A 258 -27.80 -49.14 -21.06
N ASP A 259 -28.01 -47.95 -20.49
CA ASP A 259 -28.43 -46.76 -21.26
C ASP A 259 -27.25 -46.00 -21.92
N LEU A 260 -26.03 -46.53 -21.80
CA LEU A 260 -24.80 -45.84 -22.23
C LEU A 260 -24.60 -45.76 -23.74
N PHE A 261 -25.35 -46.51 -24.56
CA PHE A 261 -25.20 -46.43 -26.02
C PHE A 261 -26.54 -46.72 -26.74
N SER A 262 -27.29 -45.68 -27.08
CA SER A 262 -28.25 -45.69 -28.19
C SER A 262 -28.48 -44.27 -28.75
N HIS A 263 -28.33 -44.19 -30.07
CA HIS A 263 -28.08 -43.05 -30.98
C HIS A 263 -29.09 -41.89 -30.99
N ALA A 264 -28.62 -40.70 -31.41
CA ALA A 264 -29.10 -40.04 -32.64
C ALA A 264 -28.23 -38.83 -33.02
N THR A 265 -27.39 -38.97 -34.04
CA THR A 265 -26.65 -37.87 -34.67
C THR A 265 -27.63 -36.99 -35.44
N THR A 266 -27.99 -35.82 -34.92
CA THR A 266 -28.85 -34.87 -35.63
C THR A 266 -28.03 -34.07 -36.66
N ALA A 267 -28.47 -34.11 -37.91
CA ALA A 267 -27.79 -33.55 -39.07
C ALA A 267 -27.63 -32.01 -39.01
N ARG A 268 -26.46 -31.53 -39.43
CA ARG A 268 -26.09 -30.10 -39.54
C ARG A 268 -26.57 -29.54 -40.89
N PRO A 269 -27.33 -28.42 -40.93
CA PRO A 269 -27.66 -27.78 -42.21
C PRO A 269 -26.45 -27.01 -42.77
N LYS A 270 -26.22 -27.20 -44.06
CA LYS A 270 -25.12 -26.68 -44.88
C LYS A 270 -25.48 -25.26 -45.36
N ALA A 271 -24.79 -24.23 -44.88
CA ALA A 271 -24.91 -22.88 -45.43
C ALA A 271 -24.05 -22.77 -46.70
N ALA A 272 -24.68 -22.39 -47.81
CA ALA A 272 -24.08 -22.22 -49.11
C ALA A 272 -23.35 -20.87 -49.22
N ILE A 273 -22.11 -20.90 -49.71
CA ILE A 273 -21.38 -19.72 -50.19
C ILE A 273 -21.60 -19.63 -51.70
N PRO A 274 -22.21 -18.57 -52.26
CA PRO A 274 -22.11 -18.30 -53.68
C PRO A 274 -20.82 -17.54 -53.98
N ALA A 275 -20.00 -18.14 -54.84
CA ALA A 275 -18.90 -17.48 -55.52
C ALA A 275 -19.42 -16.59 -56.66
N GLY A 276 -18.80 -15.44 -56.85
CA GLY A 276 -19.02 -14.58 -58.02
C GLY A 276 -18.11 -13.37 -58.02
N GLY A 277 -16.98 -13.44 -58.73
CA GLY A 277 -16.25 -12.26 -59.22
C GLY A 277 -17.02 -11.57 -60.37
N PRO A 278 -16.42 -10.68 -61.21
CA PRO A 278 -14.98 -10.55 -61.48
C PRO A 278 -14.40 -9.11 -61.65
N ARG A 279 -13.06 -9.06 -61.60
CA ARG A 279 -12.09 -8.28 -62.42
C ARG A 279 -12.40 -6.83 -62.84
N ARG A 280 -11.51 -5.89 -62.45
CA ARG A 280 -10.35 -5.46 -63.26
C ARG A 280 -9.34 -4.72 -62.38
#